data_AF-A0A971ZKB7-F1
#
_entry.id   AF-A0A971ZKB7-F1
#
_cell.length_a   1.000
_cell.length_b   1.000
_cell.length_c   1.000
_cell.angle_alpha   90.00
_cell.angle_beta   90.00
_cell.angle_gamma   90.00
#
_symmetry.space_group_name_H-M   'P 1'
#
loop_
_entity.id
_entity.type
_entity.pdbx_description
1 polymer ?
#
loop_
_entity_poly.entity_id
_entity_poly.type
_entity_poly.pdbx_seq_one_letter_code
_entity_poly.pdbx_strand_id
1 'polypeptide(L)'
;MDNNLEMLIEFLVELVSVAAVIVGIALGIQKHYIYFLVTVLGFVTIFIYQRIKRRIKDKKIKEILKEQWGKERNTKRDFSKIRELYDFLIRRENFHFTIDDITWSDLDMDLVFSKLDHTMSLPGMQYLYHMLRLPVYKEDFLKKRNKTINMLMENKALSNRLQFPLFILGKEKGEDIIKFFDKGINVDTRPLIIYRLLSFLPLVGIALLFYDIGIGFIAIMFIVSTNLFFNNKNKRAINLEIENFKYIGDLILCAESIVKSGIGEIELVHKEMEEVLKELKALKKNILKLRYNDSYRSEMEIIIDYLNMLVLREPKIFYKTVSLLNIHREDLLSLYIMIGQIDAYISVASYKSSLRYYIEPSLKENHGFYLYAEKIYHPLLEEPVPYTVELNNRGALITGSNAS
;
A
#
# COMPACT_ATOMS: atom_id res chain seq x y z
N MET A 1 -2.28 26.45 -16.93
CA MET A 1 -2.08 27.76 -16.28
C MET A 1 -2.25 27.69 -14.77
N ASP A 2 -3.13 26.81 -14.24
CA ASP A 2 -3.35 26.63 -12.79
C ASP A 2 -2.16 26.11 -11.98
N ASN A 3 -1.41 25.09 -12.45
CA ASN A 3 -0.34 24.48 -11.64
C ASN A 3 0.79 25.45 -11.26
N ASN A 4 1.13 26.40 -12.13
CA ASN A 4 2.20 27.37 -11.85
C ASN A 4 1.77 28.41 -10.80
N LEU A 5 0.49 28.79 -10.80
CA LEU A 5 -0.06 29.71 -9.81
C LEU A 5 -0.21 29.02 -8.44
N GLU A 6 -0.65 27.77 -8.43
CA GLU A 6 -0.75 26.95 -7.19
C GLU A 6 0.65 26.74 -6.58
N MET A 7 1.67 26.44 -7.39
CA MET A 7 3.08 26.36 -6.94
C MET A 7 3.63 27.69 -6.43
N LEU A 8 3.28 28.82 -7.06
CA LEU A 8 3.71 30.15 -6.61
C LEU A 8 3.08 30.52 -5.26
N ILE A 9 1.78 30.25 -5.07
CA ILE A 9 1.07 30.49 -3.81
C ILE A 9 1.64 29.59 -2.71
N GLU A 10 1.92 28.32 -3.01
CA GLU A 10 2.60 27.39 -2.12
C GLU A 10 3.94 27.95 -1.64
N PHE A 11 4.79 28.35 -2.58
CA PHE A 11 6.09 28.92 -2.29
C PHE A 11 5.99 30.19 -1.43
N LEU A 12 5.05 31.09 -1.73
CA LEU A 12 4.87 32.34 -0.99
C LEU A 12 4.38 32.12 0.44
N VAL A 13 3.41 31.21 0.65
CA VAL A 13 2.93 30.89 2.00
C VAL A 13 4.05 30.25 2.82
N GLU A 14 4.80 29.32 2.25
CA GLU A 14 5.94 28.70 2.93
C GLU A 14 7.03 29.73 3.25
N LEU A 15 7.39 30.59 2.30
CA LEU A 15 8.40 31.63 2.47
C LEU A 15 8.02 32.62 3.58
N VAL A 16 6.78 33.11 3.57
CA VAL A 16 6.29 34.09 4.56
C VAL A 16 6.24 33.46 5.96
N SER A 17 5.77 32.22 6.08
CA SER A 17 5.73 31.55 7.38
C SER A 17 7.13 31.22 7.91
N VAL A 18 8.07 30.80 7.05
CA VAL A 18 9.48 30.59 7.44
C VAL A 18 10.13 31.90 7.86
N ALA A 19 9.90 32.99 7.11
CA ALA A 19 10.38 34.32 7.48
C ALA A 19 9.82 34.76 8.84
N ALA A 20 8.52 34.51 9.11
CA ALA A 20 7.92 34.80 10.41
C ALA A 20 8.54 33.99 11.56
N VAL A 21 8.89 32.72 11.33
CA VAL A 21 9.63 31.88 12.29
C VAL A 21 11.01 32.47 12.59
N ILE A 22 11.79 32.78 11.54
CA ILE A 22 13.16 33.30 11.70
C ILE A 22 13.15 34.68 12.38
N VAL A 23 12.29 35.59 11.93
CA VAL A 23 12.16 36.94 12.49
C VAL A 23 11.66 36.89 13.93
N GLY A 24 10.69 36.01 14.22
CA GLY A 24 10.18 35.82 15.58
C GLY A 24 11.24 35.33 16.56
N ILE A 25 12.10 34.39 16.14
CA ILE A 25 13.23 33.89 16.95
C ILE A 25 14.26 34.99 17.16
N ALA A 26 14.67 35.69 16.09
CA ALA A 26 15.67 36.74 16.16
C ALA A 26 15.23 37.88 17.10
N LEU A 27 13.99 38.34 16.99
CA LEU A 27 13.42 39.37 17.85
C LEU A 27 13.17 38.89 19.29
N GLY A 28 12.83 37.60 19.45
CA GLY A 28 12.67 36.98 20.77
C GLY A 28 13.97 36.99 21.57
N ILE A 29 15.10 36.69 20.91
CA ILE A 29 16.44 36.70 21.50
C ILE A 29 16.96 38.13 21.70
N GLN A 30 16.80 39.02 20.71
CA GLN A 30 17.44 40.34 20.72
C GLN A 30 16.64 41.43 21.44
N LYS A 31 15.31 41.34 21.50
CA LYS A 31 14.44 42.42 21.98
C LYS A 31 13.65 42.02 23.21
N HIS A 32 12.73 41.07 23.07
CA HIS A 32 11.81 40.70 24.15
C HIS A 32 11.13 39.35 23.87
N TYR A 33 10.89 38.54 24.90
CA TYR A 33 10.32 37.19 24.77
C TYR A 33 8.94 37.15 24.08
N ILE A 34 8.18 38.26 24.10
CA ILE A 34 6.86 38.33 23.46
C ILE A 34 6.91 38.09 21.95
N TYR A 35 8.05 38.35 21.30
CA TYR A 35 8.22 38.11 19.87
C TYR A 35 8.34 36.62 19.49
N PHE A 36 8.57 35.71 20.47
CA PHE A 36 8.42 34.27 20.23
C PHE A 36 6.98 33.90 19.81
N LEU A 37 5.98 34.73 20.12
CA LEU A 37 4.60 34.52 19.66
C LEU A 37 4.48 34.58 18.12
N VAL A 38 5.30 35.39 17.45
CA VAL A 38 5.38 35.42 15.98
C VAL A 38 5.90 34.09 15.42
N THR A 39 6.84 33.47 16.12
CA THR A 39 7.38 32.14 15.78
C THR A 39 6.28 31.08 15.87
N VAL A 40 5.51 31.10 16.98
CA VAL A 40 4.39 30.18 17.17
C VAL A 40 3.33 30.37 16.07
N LEU A 41 2.99 31.62 15.72
CA LEU A 41 2.07 31.93 14.61
C LEU A 41 2.61 31.41 13.26
N GLY A 42 3.91 31.52 13.00
CA GLY A 42 4.56 30.94 11.82
C GLY A 42 4.38 29.42 11.72
N PHE A 43 4.59 28.69 12.82
CA PHE A 43 4.34 27.24 12.85
C PHE A 43 2.85 26.89 12.71
N VAL A 44 1.96 27.63 13.36
CA VAL A 44 0.51 27.43 13.27
C VAL A 44 0.01 27.65 11.84
N THR A 45 0.48 28.69 11.15
CA THR A 45 0.12 28.95 9.75
C THR A 45 0.58 27.84 8.81
N ILE A 46 1.82 27.35 8.95
CA ILE A 46 2.32 26.19 8.19
C ILE A 46 1.46 24.95 8.46
N PHE A 47 1.14 24.67 9.73
CA PHE A 47 0.34 23.51 10.10
C PHE A 47 -1.08 23.57 9.53
N ILE A 48 -1.75 24.73 9.65
CA ILE A 48 -3.09 24.95 9.09
C ILE A 48 -3.05 24.83 7.56
N TYR A 49 -2.07 25.45 6.91
CA TYR A 49 -1.90 25.39 5.47
C TYR A 49 -1.73 23.96 4.97
N GLN A 50 -0.81 23.19 5.56
CA GLN A 50 -0.62 21.78 5.23
C GLN A 50 -1.90 20.95 5.46
N ARG A 51 -2.65 21.24 6.53
CA ARG A 51 -3.92 20.56 6.82
C ARG A 51 -4.99 20.87 5.77
N ILE A 52 -5.08 22.12 5.31
CA ILE A 52 -5.99 22.54 4.24
C ILE A 52 -5.59 21.87 2.92
N LYS A 53 -4.31 21.92 2.55
CA LYS A 53 -3.76 21.30 1.34
C LYS A 53 -4.05 19.79 1.30
N ARG A 54 -3.81 19.08 2.41
CA ARG A 54 -4.16 17.65 2.53
C ARG A 54 -5.66 17.41 2.33
N ARG A 55 -6.52 18.21 2.98
CA ARG A 55 -7.98 18.08 2.81
C ARG A 55 -8.46 18.32 1.38
N ILE A 56 -7.88 19.31 0.68
CA ILE A 56 -8.20 19.58 -0.73
C ILE A 56 -7.78 18.40 -1.60
N LYS A 57 -6.57 17.88 -1.41
CA LYS A 57 -6.08 16.68 -2.13
C LYS A 57 -6.97 15.47 -1.88
N ASP A 58 -7.34 15.21 -0.63
CA ASP A 58 -8.21 14.10 -0.25
C ASP A 58 -9.60 14.23 -0.90
N LYS A 59 -10.13 15.46 -0.97
CA LYS A 59 -11.42 15.75 -1.63
C LYS A 59 -11.33 15.49 -3.14
N LYS A 60 -10.29 16.00 -3.81
CA LYS A 60 -10.03 15.75 -5.24
C LYS A 60 -9.95 14.25 -5.54
N ILE A 61 -9.23 13.48 -4.74
CA ILE A 61 -9.14 12.01 -4.89
C ILE A 61 -10.53 11.37 -4.75
N LYS A 62 -11.30 11.73 -3.73
CA LYS A 62 -12.65 11.18 -3.54
C LYS A 62 -13.61 11.51 -4.68
N GLU A 63 -13.48 12.68 -5.31
CA GLU A 63 -14.25 13.06 -6.49
C GLU A 63 -13.84 12.18 -7.69
N ILE A 64 -12.55 12.01 -7.94
CA ILE A 64 -12.03 11.11 -8.99
C ILE A 64 -12.57 9.68 -8.80
N LEU A 65 -12.52 9.13 -7.58
CA LEU A 65 -13.00 7.77 -7.30
C LEU A 65 -14.50 7.61 -7.60
N LYS A 66 -15.30 8.63 -7.27
CA LYS A 66 -16.74 8.64 -7.60
C LYS A 66 -16.98 8.71 -9.11
N GLU A 67 -16.24 9.57 -9.81
CA GLU A 67 -16.38 9.76 -11.24
C GLU A 67 -15.95 8.55 -12.06
N GLN A 68 -15.01 7.76 -11.55
CA GLN A 68 -14.49 6.53 -12.18
C GLN A 68 -15.37 5.30 -11.94
N TRP A 69 -16.36 5.37 -11.05
CA TRP A 69 -17.21 4.23 -10.77
C TRP A 69 -18.03 3.83 -12.00
N GLY A 70 -17.97 2.56 -12.39
CA GLY A 70 -18.73 2.04 -13.53
C GLY A 70 -18.29 2.60 -14.88
N LYS A 71 -17.05 3.09 -14.97
CA LYS A 71 -16.46 3.53 -16.24
C LYS A 71 -15.24 2.68 -16.57
N GLU A 72 -15.17 2.28 -17.83
CA GLU A 72 -14.01 1.57 -18.38
C GLU A 72 -12.74 2.42 -18.27
N ARG A 73 -11.62 1.76 -18.00
CA ARG A 73 -10.32 2.41 -17.82
C ARG A 73 -9.35 2.00 -18.91
N ASN A 74 -9.01 2.96 -19.74
CA ASN A 74 -7.95 2.80 -20.73
C ASN A 74 -6.59 3.13 -20.10
N THR A 75 -6.05 2.18 -19.35
CA THR A 75 -4.74 2.28 -18.71
C THR A 75 -3.83 1.17 -19.22
N LYS A 76 -2.58 1.50 -19.52
CA LYS A 76 -1.56 0.50 -19.86
C LYS A 76 -1.33 -0.40 -18.64
N ARG A 77 -1.35 -1.71 -18.88
CA ARG A 77 -1.20 -2.74 -17.86
C ARG A 77 0.06 -3.55 -18.13
N ASP A 78 0.85 -3.76 -17.09
CA ASP A 78 2.05 -4.56 -17.14
C ASP A 78 1.75 -5.95 -16.58
N PHE A 79 1.40 -6.89 -17.47
CA PHE A 79 1.03 -8.25 -17.08
C PHE A 79 2.16 -9.02 -16.41
N SER A 80 3.43 -8.62 -16.60
CA SER A 80 4.56 -9.21 -15.89
C SER A 80 4.48 -8.96 -14.38
N LYS A 81 4.04 -7.77 -13.97
CA LYS A 81 3.81 -7.40 -12.56
C LYS A 81 2.49 -7.95 -12.03
N ILE A 82 1.46 -7.98 -12.87
CA ILE A 82 0.11 -8.43 -12.48
C ILE A 82 0.13 -9.93 -12.11
N ARG A 83 0.89 -10.75 -12.84
CA ARG A 83 0.94 -12.21 -12.62
C ARG A 83 1.75 -12.64 -11.40
N GLU A 84 2.58 -11.77 -10.80
CA GLU A 84 3.56 -12.18 -9.79
C GLU A 84 2.93 -12.87 -8.57
N LEU A 85 1.81 -12.36 -8.05
CA LEU A 85 1.12 -13.01 -6.93
C LEU A 85 0.60 -14.39 -7.31
N TYR A 86 0.03 -14.54 -8.51
CA TYR A 86 -0.44 -15.83 -9.01
C TYR A 86 0.72 -16.84 -9.12
N ASP A 87 1.81 -16.44 -9.77
CA ASP A 87 3.00 -17.28 -9.94
C ASP A 87 3.65 -17.62 -8.57
N PHE A 88 3.57 -16.70 -7.60
CA PHE A 88 4.05 -16.94 -6.24
C PHE A 88 3.19 -17.96 -5.50
N LEU A 89 1.87 -17.82 -5.53
CA LEU A 89 0.95 -18.70 -4.80
C LEU A 89 0.89 -20.11 -5.40
N ILE A 90 0.92 -20.25 -6.73
CA ILE A 90 0.88 -21.57 -7.40
C ILE A 90 2.13 -22.42 -7.11
N ARG A 91 3.26 -21.80 -6.74
CA ARG A 91 4.46 -22.53 -6.29
C ARG A 91 4.35 -23.02 -4.84
N ARG A 92 3.49 -22.39 -4.03
CA ARG A 92 3.32 -22.69 -2.60
C ARG A 92 2.16 -23.62 -2.33
N GLU A 93 1.12 -23.57 -3.15
CA GLU A 93 -0.14 -24.28 -2.96
C GLU A 93 -0.44 -25.21 -4.14
N ASN A 94 -1.02 -26.38 -3.83
CA ASN A 94 -1.46 -27.33 -4.85
C ASN A 94 -2.90 -27.02 -5.23
N PHE A 95 -3.09 -26.36 -6.38
CA PHE A 95 -4.41 -26.11 -6.94
C PHE A 95 -4.83 -27.25 -7.86
N HIS A 96 -6.10 -27.67 -7.76
CA HIS A 96 -6.64 -28.77 -8.56
C HIS A 96 -6.81 -28.39 -10.04
N PHE A 97 -7.17 -27.13 -10.31
CA PHE A 97 -7.38 -26.59 -11.65
C PHE A 97 -6.95 -25.13 -11.70
N THR A 98 -6.26 -24.77 -12.79
CA THR A 98 -5.86 -23.40 -13.10
C THR A 98 -6.00 -23.18 -14.61
N ILE A 99 -6.41 -21.99 -15.03
CA ILE A 99 -6.39 -21.61 -16.44
C ILE A 99 -4.93 -21.43 -16.87
N ASP A 100 -4.46 -22.30 -17.75
CA ASP A 100 -3.10 -22.26 -18.28
C ASP A 100 -2.89 -21.09 -19.26
N ASP A 101 -1.63 -20.81 -19.62
CA ASP A 101 -1.27 -19.66 -20.46
C ASP A 101 -1.81 -19.78 -21.90
N ILE A 102 -2.01 -20.99 -22.42
CA ILE A 102 -2.59 -21.20 -23.76
C ILE A 102 -4.07 -20.84 -23.70
N THR A 103 -4.82 -21.45 -22.77
CA THR A 103 -6.26 -21.14 -22.60
C THR A 103 -6.50 -19.66 -22.29
N TRP A 104 -5.64 -19.03 -21.48
CA TRP A 104 -5.73 -17.60 -21.18
C TRP A 104 -5.55 -16.74 -22.43
N SER A 105 -4.58 -17.09 -23.28
CA SER A 105 -4.33 -16.40 -24.55
C SER A 105 -5.47 -16.60 -25.53
N ASP A 106 -5.97 -17.83 -25.69
CA ASP A 106 -7.05 -18.18 -26.62
C ASP A 106 -8.37 -17.46 -26.29
N LEU A 107 -8.58 -17.11 -25.01
CA LEU A 107 -9.74 -16.39 -24.52
C LEU A 107 -9.56 -14.87 -24.46
N ASP A 108 -8.45 -14.33 -24.99
CA ASP A 108 -8.10 -12.90 -24.94
C ASP A 108 -8.21 -12.30 -23.52
N MET A 109 -7.80 -13.07 -22.51
CA MET A 109 -8.06 -12.73 -21.12
C MET A 109 -7.33 -11.48 -20.63
N ASP A 110 -6.27 -11.03 -21.30
CA ASP A 110 -5.63 -9.74 -21.02
C ASP A 110 -6.57 -8.56 -21.35
N LEU A 111 -7.35 -8.67 -22.43
CA LEU A 111 -8.37 -7.68 -22.79
C LEU A 111 -9.57 -7.76 -21.85
N VAL A 112 -10.00 -8.97 -21.49
CA VAL A 112 -11.10 -9.18 -20.52
C VAL A 112 -10.71 -8.61 -19.15
N PHE A 113 -9.49 -8.91 -18.69
CA PHE A 113 -8.91 -8.34 -17.48
C PHE A 113 -8.89 -6.82 -17.54
N SER A 114 -8.51 -6.24 -18.68
CA SER A 114 -8.45 -4.79 -18.87
C SER A 114 -9.81 -4.10 -18.73
N LYS A 115 -10.90 -4.76 -19.12
CA LYS A 115 -12.27 -4.29 -18.85
C LYS A 115 -12.68 -4.46 -17.39
N LEU A 116 -12.29 -5.57 -16.76
CA LEU A 116 -12.62 -5.90 -15.36
C LEU A 116 -11.86 -5.08 -14.32
N ASP A 117 -10.64 -4.64 -14.66
CA ASP A 117 -9.72 -4.00 -13.73
C ASP A 117 -10.07 -2.53 -13.45
N HIS A 118 -10.90 -2.36 -12.43
CA HIS A 118 -11.25 -1.12 -11.76
C HIS A 118 -10.57 -0.99 -10.37
N THR A 119 -9.59 -1.84 -10.07
CA THR A 119 -8.84 -1.84 -8.79
C THR A 119 -8.08 -0.53 -8.59
N MET A 120 -7.68 -0.22 -7.36
CA MET A 120 -6.94 1.00 -7.00
C MET A 120 -5.52 0.74 -6.49
N SER A 121 -5.19 -0.51 -6.19
CA SER A 121 -3.95 -0.92 -5.56
C SER A 121 -3.28 -2.10 -6.27
N LEU A 122 -1.95 -2.23 -6.13
CA LEU A 122 -1.20 -3.37 -6.65
C LEU A 122 -1.71 -4.71 -6.11
N PRO A 123 -1.98 -4.88 -4.79
CA PRO A 123 -2.57 -6.11 -4.27
C PRO A 123 -3.92 -6.44 -4.91
N GLY A 124 -4.76 -5.43 -5.14
CA GLY A 124 -6.05 -5.60 -5.80
C GLY A 124 -5.92 -6.12 -7.22
N MET A 125 -5.04 -5.49 -7.99
CA MET A 125 -4.79 -5.85 -9.39
C MET A 125 -4.23 -7.28 -9.52
N GLN A 126 -3.25 -7.63 -8.68
CA GLN A 126 -2.66 -8.97 -8.67
C GLN A 126 -3.66 -10.03 -8.17
N TYR A 127 -4.45 -9.73 -7.14
CA TYR A 127 -5.46 -10.65 -6.63
C TYR A 127 -6.63 -10.85 -7.62
N LEU A 128 -7.05 -9.81 -8.35
CA LEU A 128 -8.04 -9.95 -9.43
C LEU A 128 -7.56 -10.91 -10.51
N TYR A 129 -6.29 -10.81 -10.91
CA TYR A 129 -5.70 -11.72 -11.89
C TYR A 129 -5.64 -13.15 -11.38
N HIS A 130 -5.15 -13.33 -10.14
CA HIS A 130 -5.16 -14.62 -9.45
C HIS A 130 -6.57 -15.23 -9.40
N MET A 131 -7.59 -14.43 -9.06
CA MET A 131 -8.99 -14.87 -9.02
C MET A 131 -9.52 -15.35 -10.37
N LEU A 132 -9.08 -14.75 -11.48
CA LEU A 132 -9.48 -15.17 -12.83
C LEU A 132 -8.75 -16.43 -13.29
N ARG A 133 -7.48 -16.60 -12.90
CA ARG A 133 -6.69 -17.81 -13.19
C ARG A 133 -7.16 -19.03 -12.40
N LEU A 134 -7.82 -18.83 -11.25
CA LEU A 134 -8.32 -19.90 -10.38
C LEU A 134 -9.84 -19.85 -10.19
N PRO A 135 -10.62 -20.39 -11.14
CA PRO A 135 -12.04 -20.61 -10.96
C PRO A 135 -12.33 -21.46 -9.71
N VAL A 136 -13.32 -21.04 -8.93
CA VAL A 136 -13.78 -21.77 -7.74
C VAL A 136 -15.12 -22.41 -8.03
N TYR A 137 -15.29 -23.68 -7.65
CA TYR A 137 -16.53 -24.44 -7.89
C TYR A 137 -17.40 -24.63 -6.64
N LYS A 138 -16.90 -24.29 -5.45
CA LYS A 138 -17.64 -24.41 -4.19
C LYS A 138 -18.76 -23.35 -4.12
N GLU A 139 -20.01 -23.80 -4.17
CA GLU A 139 -21.18 -22.93 -4.25
C GLU A 139 -21.29 -21.95 -3.07
N ASP A 140 -21.09 -22.41 -1.83
CA ASP A 140 -21.17 -21.57 -0.63
C ASP A 140 -20.18 -20.40 -0.65
N PHE A 141 -18.96 -20.68 -1.14
CA PHE A 141 -17.93 -19.66 -1.25
C PHE A 141 -18.29 -18.63 -2.33
N LEU A 142 -18.81 -19.07 -3.48
CA LEU A 142 -19.27 -18.18 -4.55
C LEU A 142 -20.46 -17.32 -4.11
N LYS A 143 -21.44 -17.90 -3.41
CA LYS A 143 -22.58 -17.16 -2.82
C LYS A 143 -22.10 -16.09 -1.85
N LYS A 144 -21.16 -16.43 -0.97
CA LYS A 144 -20.58 -15.46 -0.01
C LYS A 144 -19.84 -14.34 -0.75
N ARG A 145 -19.03 -14.67 -1.76
CA ARG A 145 -18.35 -13.69 -2.61
C ARG A 145 -19.35 -12.77 -3.30
N ASN A 146 -20.38 -13.31 -3.95
CA ASN A 146 -21.41 -12.51 -4.63
C ASN A 146 -22.16 -11.60 -3.67
N LYS A 147 -22.53 -12.10 -2.47
CA LYS A 147 -23.16 -11.27 -1.44
C LYS A 147 -22.30 -10.06 -1.08
N THR A 148 -21.00 -10.25 -0.89
CA THR A 148 -20.07 -9.15 -0.62
C THR A 148 -19.96 -8.18 -1.79
N ILE A 149 -19.83 -8.68 -3.02
CA ILE A 149 -19.75 -7.84 -4.23
C ILE A 149 -21.02 -7.01 -4.41
N ASN A 150 -22.20 -7.60 -4.22
CA ASN A 150 -23.48 -6.91 -4.39
C ASN A 150 -23.70 -5.85 -3.30
N MET A 151 -23.33 -6.15 -2.04
CA MET A 151 -23.31 -5.16 -0.97
C MET A 151 -22.42 -3.95 -1.31
N LEU A 152 -21.21 -4.19 -1.82
CA LEU A 152 -20.30 -3.11 -2.23
C LEU A 152 -20.85 -2.31 -3.43
N MET A 153 -21.54 -2.99 -4.35
CA MET A 153 -22.17 -2.37 -5.51
C MET A 153 -23.35 -1.46 -5.10
N GLU A 154 -24.20 -1.93 -4.19
CA GLU A 154 -25.36 -1.21 -3.66
C GLU A 154 -24.92 -0.05 -2.76
N ASN A 155 -23.91 -0.26 -1.91
CA ASN A 155 -23.37 0.74 -1.00
C ASN A 155 -22.16 1.47 -1.60
N LYS A 156 -22.40 2.32 -2.60
CA LYS A 156 -21.35 3.14 -3.24
C LYS A 156 -20.59 4.03 -2.24
N ALA A 157 -21.22 4.46 -1.15
CA ALA A 157 -20.57 5.28 -0.14
C ALA A 157 -19.48 4.50 0.62
N LEU A 158 -19.78 3.25 1.01
CA LEU A 158 -18.81 2.33 1.60
C LEU A 158 -17.68 2.03 0.61
N SER A 159 -18.01 1.67 -0.63
CA SER A 159 -17.00 1.37 -1.67
C SER A 159 -16.05 2.55 -1.90
N ASN A 160 -16.55 3.77 -2.04
CA ASN A 160 -15.70 4.96 -2.18
C ASN A 160 -14.83 5.22 -0.94
N ARG A 161 -15.34 4.94 0.27
CA ARG A 161 -14.55 5.06 1.51
C ARG A 161 -13.41 4.04 1.54
N LEU A 162 -13.64 2.81 1.09
CA LEU A 162 -12.64 1.74 1.01
C LEU A 162 -11.63 1.96 -0.12
N GLN A 163 -12.06 2.49 -1.26
CA GLN A 163 -11.17 2.82 -2.38
C GLN A 163 -10.17 3.92 -2.06
N PHE A 164 -10.49 4.84 -1.13
CA PHE A 164 -9.59 5.93 -0.77
C PHE A 164 -8.22 5.47 -0.23
N PRO A 165 -8.13 4.64 0.83
CA PRO A 165 -6.84 4.11 1.27
C PRO A 165 -6.18 3.18 0.24
N LEU A 166 -6.96 2.46 -0.58
CA LEU A 166 -6.44 1.62 -1.66
C LEU A 166 -5.75 2.47 -2.75
N PHE A 167 -6.34 3.61 -3.11
CA PHE A 167 -5.77 4.56 -4.06
C PHE A 167 -4.47 5.19 -3.54
N ILE A 168 -4.40 5.49 -2.23
CA ILE A 168 -3.18 6.00 -1.60
C ILE A 168 -2.05 4.96 -1.65
N LEU A 169 -2.39 3.68 -1.43
CA LEU A 169 -1.45 2.57 -1.56
C LEU A 169 -0.92 2.50 -3.00
N GLY A 170 -1.83 2.55 -3.99
CA GLY A 170 -1.52 2.71 -5.41
C GLY A 170 -1.06 1.42 -6.11
N LYS A 171 -0.97 1.48 -7.45
CA LYS A 171 -0.62 0.34 -8.32
C LYS A 171 0.86 0.25 -8.69
N GLU A 172 1.58 1.36 -8.65
CA GLU A 172 2.97 1.44 -9.15
C GLU A 172 4.02 1.27 -8.04
N LYS A 173 3.61 1.25 -6.77
CA LYS A 173 4.51 1.09 -5.64
C LYS A 173 4.65 -0.38 -5.25
N GLY A 174 5.81 -0.76 -4.75
CA GLY A 174 6.02 -2.10 -4.16
C GLY A 174 6.38 -3.18 -5.18
N GLU A 175 7.11 -2.85 -6.25
CA GLU A 175 7.53 -3.81 -7.30
C GLU A 175 8.25 -5.04 -6.75
N ASP A 176 9.02 -4.90 -5.67
CA ASP A 176 9.77 -6.02 -5.07
C ASP A 176 9.03 -6.71 -3.91
N ILE A 177 7.75 -6.39 -3.66
CA ILE A 177 7.03 -6.91 -2.49
C ILE A 177 6.85 -8.44 -2.53
N ILE A 178 6.63 -9.01 -3.71
CA ILE A 178 6.48 -10.46 -3.86
C ILE A 178 7.81 -11.18 -3.58
N LYS A 179 8.94 -10.60 -4.02
CA LYS A 179 10.28 -11.11 -3.69
C LYS A 179 10.54 -11.08 -2.18
N PHE A 180 10.06 -10.04 -1.49
CA PHE A 180 10.11 -9.96 -0.03
C PHE A 180 9.31 -11.11 0.62
N PHE A 181 8.09 -11.40 0.16
CA PHE A 181 7.31 -12.51 0.72
C PHE A 181 7.96 -13.88 0.48
N ASP A 182 8.67 -14.05 -0.64
CA ASP A 182 9.38 -15.28 -0.96
C ASP A 182 10.65 -15.48 -0.11
N LYS A 183 11.55 -14.49 -0.11
CA LYS A 183 12.91 -14.65 0.42
C LYS A 183 13.18 -13.90 1.72
N GLY A 184 12.28 -13.00 2.11
CA GLY A 184 12.52 -12.02 3.17
C GLY A 184 13.58 -10.99 2.76
N ILE A 185 14.02 -10.18 3.72
CA ILE A 185 15.11 -9.24 3.55
C ILE A 185 16.42 -9.91 3.94
N ASN A 186 17.34 -10.03 2.97
CA ASN A 186 18.64 -10.66 3.15
C ASN A 186 19.66 -9.68 3.77
N VAL A 187 19.43 -9.32 5.03
CA VAL A 187 20.32 -8.47 5.81
C VAL A 187 20.65 -9.18 7.12
N ASP A 188 21.94 -9.39 7.37
CA ASP A 188 22.41 -9.96 8.64
C ASP A 188 22.09 -9.00 9.79
N THR A 189 21.27 -9.45 10.74
CA THR A 189 20.81 -8.64 11.88
C THR A 189 21.70 -8.75 13.12
N ARG A 190 22.75 -9.60 13.10
CA ARG A 190 23.73 -9.73 14.21
C ARG A 190 24.39 -8.41 14.64
N PRO A 191 24.73 -7.47 13.72
CA PRO A 191 25.28 -6.16 14.08
C PRO A 191 24.38 -5.34 15.02
N LEU A 192 23.09 -5.64 15.15
CA LEU A 192 22.18 -4.96 16.08
C LEU A 192 22.68 -4.98 17.53
N ILE A 193 23.33 -6.07 17.97
CA ILE A 193 23.89 -6.18 19.32
C ILE A 193 25.01 -5.15 19.52
N ILE A 194 25.91 -5.06 18.54
CA ILE A 194 27.03 -4.11 18.56
C ILE A 194 26.51 -2.68 18.57
N TYR A 195 25.54 -2.34 17.73
CA TYR A 195 24.98 -0.97 17.69
C TYR A 195 24.21 -0.60 18.96
N ARG A 196 23.60 -1.56 19.66
CA ARG A 196 23.03 -1.33 21.00
C ARG A 196 24.12 -0.95 21.98
N LEU A 197 25.22 -1.71 22.05
CA LEU A 197 26.34 -1.42 22.95
C LEU A 197 26.97 -0.05 22.64
N LEU A 198 27.31 0.20 21.37
CA LEU A 198 27.90 1.47 20.93
C LEU A 198 27.01 2.68 21.21
N SER A 199 25.68 2.51 21.25
CA SER A 199 24.76 3.59 21.54
C SER A 199 24.72 4.04 23.00
N PHE A 200 25.21 3.22 23.93
CA PHE A 200 25.32 3.59 25.35
C PHE A 200 26.68 4.23 25.70
N LEU A 201 27.70 4.06 24.84
CA LEU A 201 29.03 4.63 25.06
C LEU A 201 29.04 6.16 25.28
N PRO A 202 28.22 6.98 24.60
CA PRO A 202 28.19 8.41 24.88
C PRO A 202 27.90 8.77 26.34
N LEU A 203 27.09 7.96 27.04
CA LEU A 203 26.82 8.16 28.47
C LEU A 203 28.07 7.90 29.33
N VAL A 204 28.88 6.92 28.95
CA VAL A 204 30.17 6.63 29.59
C VAL A 204 31.15 7.80 29.36
N GLY A 205 31.19 8.34 28.13
CA GLY A 205 32.00 9.52 27.83
C GLY A 205 31.64 10.73 28.70
N ILE A 206 30.33 10.98 28.90
CA ILE A 206 29.84 12.03 29.79
C ILE A 206 30.23 11.76 31.25
N ALA A 207 30.10 10.51 31.71
CA ALA A 207 30.51 10.14 33.08
C ALA A 207 32.01 10.38 33.32
N LEU A 208 32.86 10.12 32.33
CA LEU A 208 34.31 10.34 32.42
C LEU A 208 34.68 11.83 32.52
N LEU A 209 33.89 12.75 31.96
CA LEU A 209 34.14 14.20 32.11
C LEU A 209 34.08 14.66 33.57
N PHE A 210 33.25 14.01 34.41
CA PHE A 210 33.16 14.31 35.84
C PHE A 210 34.35 13.75 36.64
N TYR A 211 35.07 12.76 36.09
CA TYR A 211 36.26 12.20 36.70
C TYR A 211 37.51 12.98 36.30
N ASP A 212 37.73 13.15 34.99
CA ASP A 212 38.83 13.93 34.43
C ASP A 212 38.42 14.53 33.08
N ILE A 213 38.55 15.85 32.95
CA ILE A 213 38.10 16.60 31.77
C ILE A 213 38.90 16.18 30.51
N GLY A 214 40.20 15.93 30.64
CA GLY A 214 41.07 15.58 29.51
C GLY A 214 40.76 14.18 28.97
N ILE A 215 40.67 13.19 29.86
CA ILE A 215 40.32 11.81 29.52
C ILE A 215 38.90 11.75 28.96
N GLY A 216 37.94 12.43 29.60
CA GLY A 216 36.55 12.47 29.15
C GLY A 216 36.39 13.10 27.75
N PHE A 217 37.11 14.18 27.47
CA PHE A 217 37.08 14.83 26.15
C PHE A 217 37.61 13.91 25.05
N ILE A 218 38.76 13.26 25.26
CA ILE A 218 39.35 12.31 24.30
C ILE A 218 38.39 11.13 24.06
N ALA A 219 37.80 10.59 25.13
CA ALA A 219 36.85 9.48 25.04
C ALA A 219 35.61 9.86 24.22
N ILE A 220 35.01 11.03 24.46
CA ILE A 220 33.85 11.52 23.70
C ILE A 220 34.19 11.68 22.22
N MET A 221 35.33 12.30 21.89
CA MET A 221 35.75 12.48 20.50
C MET A 221 35.88 11.13 19.78
N PHE A 222 36.50 10.14 20.41
CA PHE A 222 36.62 8.80 19.86
C PHE A 222 35.25 8.11 19.65
N ILE A 223 34.35 8.21 20.64
CA ILE A 223 33.00 7.65 20.56
C ILE A 223 32.19 8.29 19.43
N VAL A 224 32.24 9.61 19.31
CA VAL A 224 31.55 10.36 18.25
C VAL A 224 32.07 9.92 16.88
N SER A 225 33.39 9.90 16.66
CA SER A 225 33.99 9.45 15.41
C SER A 225 33.59 8.01 15.06
N THR A 226 33.61 7.11 16.04
CA THR A 226 33.24 5.70 15.85
C THR A 226 31.76 5.55 15.47
N ASN A 227 30.86 6.22 16.19
CA ASN A 227 29.42 6.12 15.92
C ASN A 227 29.04 6.79 14.59
N LEU A 228 29.69 7.91 14.23
CA LEU A 228 29.51 8.52 12.90
C LEU A 228 29.97 7.60 11.77
N PHE A 229 31.12 6.93 11.94
CA PHE A 229 31.61 5.95 10.97
C PHE A 229 30.61 4.81 10.75
N PHE A 230 30.11 4.19 11.83
CA PHE A 230 29.13 3.11 11.72
C PHE A 230 27.80 3.61 11.15
N ASN A 231 27.33 4.80 11.51
CA ASN A 231 26.12 5.36 10.94
C ASN A 231 26.24 5.50 9.41
N ASN A 232 27.33 6.10 8.93
CA ASN A 232 27.58 6.29 7.51
C ASN A 232 27.74 4.96 6.77
N LYS A 233 28.40 3.97 7.38
CA LYS A 233 28.54 2.62 6.81
C LYS A 233 27.20 1.94 6.56
N ASN A 234 26.23 2.11 7.47
CA ASN A 234 24.90 1.49 7.36
C ASN A 234 23.95 2.25 6.42
N LYS A 235 24.23 3.52 6.12
CA LYS A 235 23.34 4.39 5.34
C LYS A 235 22.99 3.82 3.97
N ARG A 236 23.95 3.18 3.30
CA ARG A 236 23.70 2.49 2.01
C ARG A 236 22.72 1.34 2.15
N ALA A 237 22.91 0.47 3.15
CA ALA A 237 22.02 -0.67 3.37
C ALA A 237 20.59 -0.22 3.72
N ILE A 238 20.46 0.83 4.53
CA ILE A 238 19.17 1.43 4.88
C ILE A 238 18.46 1.97 3.63
N ASN A 239 19.18 2.74 2.80
CA ASN A 239 18.61 3.36 1.61
C ASN A 239 18.13 2.35 0.57
N LEU A 240 18.74 1.17 0.48
CA LEU A 240 18.31 0.12 -0.46
C LEU A 240 16.95 -0.47 -0.09
N GLU A 241 16.61 -0.52 1.20
CA GLU A 241 15.39 -1.19 1.69
C GLU A 241 14.29 -0.20 2.13
N ILE A 242 14.59 1.09 2.17
CA ILE A 242 13.66 2.10 2.73
C ILE A 242 12.35 2.16 1.95
N GLU A 243 12.38 1.91 0.63
CA GLU A 243 11.18 1.89 -0.21
C GLU A 243 10.27 0.71 0.12
N ASN A 244 10.85 -0.48 0.30
CA ASN A 244 10.12 -1.67 0.77
C ASN A 244 9.47 -1.40 2.13
N PHE A 245 10.20 -0.76 3.05
CA PHE A 245 9.67 -0.44 4.39
C PHE A 245 8.55 0.58 4.30
N LYS A 246 8.70 1.62 3.46
CA LYS A 246 7.66 2.62 3.22
C LYS A 246 6.40 1.96 2.66
N TYR A 247 6.53 1.08 1.67
CA TYR A 247 5.40 0.36 1.09
C TYR A 247 4.70 -0.55 2.10
N ILE A 248 5.44 -1.33 2.89
CA ILE A 248 4.87 -2.16 3.97
C ILE A 248 4.17 -1.30 5.03
N GLY A 249 4.76 -0.14 5.38
CA GLY A 249 4.13 0.83 6.25
C GLY A 249 2.80 1.35 5.69
N ASP A 250 2.76 1.69 4.40
CA ASP A 250 1.55 2.12 3.70
C ASP A 250 0.51 1.00 3.60
N LEU A 251 0.93 -0.26 3.42
CA LEU A 251 0.07 -1.45 3.44
C LEU A 251 -0.64 -1.61 4.79
N ILE A 252 0.12 -1.51 5.89
CA ILE A 252 -0.43 -1.58 7.25
C ILE A 252 -1.41 -0.42 7.50
N LEU A 253 -1.05 0.81 7.10
CA LEU A 253 -1.93 1.97 7.25
C LEU A 253 -3.21 1.86 6.39
N CYS A 254 -3.10 1.25 5.21
CA CYS A 254 -4.23 0.97 4.33
C CYS A 254 -5.22 0.02 5.04
N ALA A 255 -4.74 -1.11 5.56
CA ALA A 255 -5.55 -2.04 6.33
C ALA A 255 -6.18 -1.39 7.58
N GLU A 256 -5.44 -0.57 8.35
CA GLU A 256 -6.01 0.16 9.49
C GLU A 256 -7.15 1.10 9.07
N SER A 257 -7.02 1.74 7.91
CA SER A 257 -8.07 2.61 7.37
C SER A 257 -9.28 1.83 6.87
N ILE A 258 -9.06 0.66 6.28
CA ILE A 258 -10.09 -0.29 5.83
C ILE A 258 -10.89 -0.76 7.04
N VAL A 259 -10.24 -1.28 8.09
CA VAL A 259 -10.87 -1.70 9.35
C VAL A 259 -11.70 -0.58 9.99
N LYS A 260 -11.16 0.64 10.08
CA LYS A 260 -11.87 1.82 10.63
C LYS A 260 -13.06 2.27 9.78
N SER A 261 -13.11 1.90 8.51
CA SER A 261 -14.19 2.33 7.61
C SER A 261 -15.51 1.60 7.85
N GLY A 262 -15.54 0.64 8.79
CA GLY A 262 -16.78 0.02 9.27
C GLY A 262 -17.21 -1.15 8.39
N ILE A 263 -16.32 -2.12 8.20
CA ILE A 263 -16.58 -3.35 7.44
C ILE A 263 -17.31 -4.39 8.32
N GLY A 264 -18.12 -3.95 9.29
CA GLY A 264 -18.90 -4.86 10.13
C GLY A 264 -19.78 -5.83 9.31
N GLU A 265 -20.06 -5.48 8.05
CA GLU A 265 -20.83 -6.29 7.11
C GLU A 265 -20.01 -7.38 6.37
N ILE A 266 -18.66 -7.29 6.32
CA ILE A 266 -17.76 -8.36 5.80
C ILE A 266 -17.03 -9.00 6.98
N GLU A 267 -17.81 -9.55 7.89
CA GLU A 267 -17.43 -9.94 9.27
C GLU A 267 -16.16 -10.80 9.37
N LEU A 268 -15.96 -11.74 8.43
CA LEU A 268 -14.85 -12.70 8.48
C LEU A 268 -13.49 -12.06 8.10
N VAL A 269 -13.44 -11.30 7.00
CA VAL A 269 -12.20 -10.62 6.56
C VAL A 269 -11.83 -9.50 7.52
N HIS A 270 -12.83 -8.83 8.10
CA HIS A 270 -12.61 -7.75 9.06
C HIS A 270 -11.91 -8.23 10.34
N LYS A 271 -12.41 -9.31 10.94
CA LYS A 271 -11.84 -9.86 12.18
C LYS A 271 -10.41 -10.38 11.99
N GLU A 272 -10.16 -11.15 10.94
CA GLU A 272 -8.82 -11.66 10.61
C GLU A 272 -7.82 -10.51 10.39
N MET A 273 -8.25 -9.46 9.66
CA MET A 273 -7.42 -8.27 9.45
C MET A 273 -7.11 -7.54 10.76
N GLU A 274 -8.06 -7.41 11.68
CA GLU A 274 -7.82 -6.80 12.99
C GLU A 274 -6.82 -7.59 13.85
N GLU A 275 -6.88 -8.92 13.83
CA GLU A 275 -5.95 -9.78 14.56
C GLU A 275 -4.53 -9.65 14.01
N VAL A 276 -4.36 -9.74 12.69
CA VAL A 276 -3.07 -9.52 12.02
C VAL A 276 -2.49 -8.12 12.32
N LEU A 277 -3.32 -7.08 12.30
CA LEU A 277 -2.86 -5.72 12.61
C LEU A 277 -2.35 -5.55 14.05
N LYS A 278 -2.84 -6.34 15.01
CA LYS A 278 -2.34 -6.31 16.40
C LYS A 278 -0.90 -6.80 16.46
N GLU A 279 -0.59 -7.89 15.78
CA GLU A 279 0.77 -8.47 15.70
C GLU A 279 1.75 -7.49 15.02
N LEU A 280 1.29 -6.77 13.99
CA LEU A 280 2.12 -5.83 13.23
C LEU A 280 2.37 -4.48 13.92
N LYS A 281 1.84 -4.25 15.13
CA LYS A 281 1.92 -2.95 15.84
C LYS A 281 3.36 -2.50 16.11
N ALA A 282 4.22 -3.44 16.53
CA ALA A 282 5.63 -3.15 16.81
C ALA A 282 6.40 -2.79 15.54
N LEU A 283 6.16 -3.52 14.45
CA LEU A 283 6.72 -3.28 13.14
C LEU A 283 6.32 -1.89 12.62
N LYS A 284 5.01 -1.59 12.62
CA LYS A 284 4.46 -0.29 12.20
C LYS A 284 5.16 0.86 12.91
N LYS A 285 5.30 0.76 14.24
CA LYS A 285 5.96 1.79 15.06
C LYS A 285 7.40 2.03 14.64
N ASN A 286 8.14 0.98 14.24
CA ASN A 286 9.52 1.14 13.79
C ASN A 286 9.60 1.75 12.38
N ILE A 287 8.75 1.31 11.44
CA ILE A 287 8.69 1.88 10.08
C ILE A 287 8.36 3.38 10.13
N LEU A 288 7.38 3.78 10.94
CA LEU A 288 7.00 5.20 11.09
C LEU A 288 8.16 6.05 11.65
N LYS A 289 9.02 5.49 12.50
CA LYS A 289 10.21 6.19 13.00
C LYS A 289 11.29 6.38 11.94
N LEU A 290 11.34 5.53 10.92
CA LEU A 290 12.27 5.64 9.79
C LEU A 290 11.75 6.62 8.72
N ARG A 291 10.43 6.74 8.55
CA ARG A 291 9.80 7.70 7.62
C ARG A 291 10.03 9.17 7.95
N TYR A 292 10.42 9.50 9.18
CA TYR A 292 10.46 10.89 9.67
C TYR A 292 11.57 11.75 9.05
N ASN A 293 12.42 11.19 8.18
CA ASN A 293 13.61 11.88 7.67
C ASN A 293 13.41 12.70 6.37
N ASP A 294 12.21 12.72 5.77
CA ASP A 294 11.98 13.20 4.39
C ASP A 294 11.14 14.49 4.25
N SER A 295 10.95 15.34 5.27
CA SER A 295 10.15 16.57 5.10
C SER A 295 10.63 17.74 5.95
N TYR A 296 11.00 18.85 5.28
CA TYR A 296 11.24 20.21 5.81
C TYR A 296 12.01 20.28 7.12
N ARG A 297 13.34 20.35 7.01
CA ARG A 297 14.25 20.43 8.15
C ARG A 297 14.21 21.80 8.81
N SER A 298 13.64 21.89 10.00
CA SER A 298 13.94 22.98 10.92
C SER A 298 15.37 22.85 11.45
N GLU A 299 15.98 23.95 11.89
CA GLU A 299 17.33 23.95 12.51
C GLU A 299 17.42 22.99 13.72
N MET A 300 16.30 22.82 14.45
CA MET A 300 16.21 21.89 15.59
C MET A 300 16.24 20.42 15.15
N GLU A 301 15.71 20.07 13.99
CA GLU A 301 15.75 18.70 13.48
C GLU A 301 17.16 18.28 13.05
N ILE A 302 17.97 19.24 12.58
CA ILE A 302 19.38 18.99 12.28
C ILE A 302 20.13 18.56 13.54
N ILE A 303 19.88 19.22 14.68
CA ILE A 303 20.48 18.86 15.97
C ILE A 303 20.00 17.47 16.41
N ILE A 304 18.70 17.20 16.28
CA ILE A 304 18.10 15.90 16.61
C ILE A 304 18.71 14.78 15.75
N ASP A 305 18.99 15.04 14.48
CA ASP A 305 19.65 14.09 13.58
C ASP A 305 21.07 13.79 14.04
N TYR A 306 21.86 14.80 14.41
CA TYR A 306 23.20 14.57 14.97
C TYR A 306 23.15 13.77 16.27
N LEU A 307 22.19 14.04 17.16
CA LEU A 307 21.97 13.23 18.36
C LEU A 307 21.59 11.80 18.01
N ASN A 308 20.71 11.60 17.03
CA ASN A 308 20.29 10.28 16.55
C ASN A 308 21.46 9.49 15.94
N MET A 309 22.35 10.15 15.20
CA MET A 309 23.58 9.55 14.66
C MET A 309 24.54 9.15 15.79
N LEU A 310 24.71 10.04 16.77
CA LEU A 310 25.56 9.81 17.93
C LEU A 310 25.12 8.60 18.76
N VAL A 311 23.82 8.32 18.86
CA VAL A 311 23.29 7.12 19.54
C VAL A 311 22.94 5.97 18.59
N LEU A 312 23.36 6.02 17.31
CA LEU A 312 23.09 4.99 16.29
C LEU A 312 21.60 4.60 16.20
N ARG A 313 20.70 5.56 16.36
CA ARG A 313 19.25 5.31 16.44
C ARG A 313 18.74 4.66 15.15
N GLU A 314 19.09 5.23 14.00
CA GLU A 314 18.58 4.79 12.71
C GLU A 314 19.06 3.37 12.36
N PRO A 315 20.36 3.00 12.45
CA PRO A 315 20.79 1.61 12.31
C PRO A 315 20.07 0.65 13.26
N LYS A 316 19.93 0.98 14.55
CA LYS A 316 19.23 0.12 15.52
C LYS A 316 17.77 -0.13 15.11
N ILE A 317 17.07 0.92 14.68
CA ILE A 317 15.67 0.78 14.24
C ILE A 317 15.63 -0.03 12.95
N PHE A 318 16.51 0.23 11.99
CA PHE A 318 16.61 -0.50 10.73
C PHE A 318 16.76 -2.01 10.94
N TYR A 319 17.79 -2.46 11.66
CA TYR A 319 18.02 -3.89 11.89
C TYR A 319 16.91 -4.55 12.71
N LYS A 320 16.31 -3.81 13.66
CA LYS A 320 15.13 -4.30 14.39
C LYS A 320 13.93 -4.46 13.44
N THR A 321 13.74 -3.53 12.50
CA THR A 321 12.68 -3.61 11.48
C THR A 321 12.91 -4.79 10.55
N VAL A 322 14.13 -5.00 10.04
CA VAL A 322 14.48 -6.19 9.22
C VAL A 322 14.10 -7.48 9.95
N SER A 323 14.49 -7.61 11.22
CA SER A 323 14.15 -8.79 12.02
C SER A 323 12.63 -8.98 12.15
N LEU A 324 11.88 -7.93 12.46
CA LEU A 324 10.42 -8.01 12.56
C LEU A 324 9.74 -8.32 11.21
N LEU A 325 10.27 -7.78 10.11
CA LEU A 325 9.75 -8.05 8.76
C LEU A 325 9.90 -9.52 8.38
N ASN A 326 11.04 -10.12 8.68
CA ASN A 326 11.26 -11.54 8.42
C ASN A 326 10.42 -12.44 9.35
N ILE A 327 10.19 -12.03 10.61
CA ILE A 327 9.31 -12.75 11.55
C ILE A 327 7.85 -12.72 11.11
N HIS A 328 7.34 -11.54 10.74
CA HIS A 328 5.92 -11.33 10.40
C HIS A 328 5.64 -11.45 8.89
N ARG A 329 6.46 -12.20 8.15
CA ARG A 329 6.37 -12.26 6.69
C ARG A 329 5.04 -12.85 6.21
N GLU A 330 4.58 -13.92 6.84
CA GLU A 330 3.30 -14.56 6.50
C GLU A 330 2.11 -13.69 6.93
N ASP A 331 2.20 -13.00 8.08
CA ASP A 331 1.18 -12.04 8.52
C ASP A 331 1.01 -10.91 7.49
N LEU A 332 2.13 -10.38 6.99
CA LEU A 332 2.14 -9.34 5.96
C LEU A 332 1.60 -9.83 4.61
N LEU A 333 1.90 -11.08 4.23
CA LEU A 333 1.33 -11.70 3.03
C LEU A 333 -0.19 -11.87 3.17
N SER A 334 -0.66 -12.37 4.32
CA SER A 334 -2.09 -12.50 4.59
C SER A 334 -2.78 -11.13 4.51
N LEU A 335 -2.16 -10.09 5.08
CA LEU A 335 -2.65 -8.72 4.98
C LEU A 335 -2.72 -8.24 3.52
N TYR A 336 -1.69 -8.51 2.74
CA TYR A 336 -1.62 -8.18 1.31
C TYR A 336 -2.77 -8.83 0.53
N ILE A 337 -3.01 -10.12 0.76
CA ILE A 337 -4.08 -10.89 0.11
C ILE A 337 -5.45 -10.36 0.52
N MET A 338 -5.71 -10.10 1.81
CA MET A 338 -7.00 -9.56 2.28
C MET A 338 -7.30 -8.18 1.69
N ILE A 339 -6.30 -7.28 1.63
CA ILE A 339 -6.43 -5.98 0.96
C ILE A 339 -6.74 -6.19 -0.53
N GLY A 340 -6.01 -7.09 -1.18
CA GLY A 340 -6.20 -7.41 -2.60
C GLY A 340 -7.59 -7.96 -2.89
N GLN A 341 -8.11 -8.84 -2.03
CA GLN A 341 -9.45 -9.38 -2.13
C GLN A 341 -10.53 -8.29 -2.06
N ILE A 342 -10.42 -7.38 -1.09
CA ILE A 342 -11.38 -6.28 -0.94
C ILE A 342 -11.37 -5.39 -2.19
N ASP A 343 -10.19 -4.99 -2.67
CA ASP A 343 -10.06 -4.13 -3.86
C ASP A 343 -10.56 -4.84 -5.13
N ALA A 344 -10.25 -6.13 -5.31
CA ALA A 344 -10.77 -6.93 -6.42
C ALA A 344 -12.30 -7.05 -6.37
N TYR A 345 -12.91 -7.21 -5.19
CA TYR A 345 -14.37 -7.26 -5.06
C TYR A 345 -15.02 -5.92 -5.38
N ILE A 346 -14.42 -4.81 -4.95
CA ILE A 346 -14.85 -3.47 -5.34
C ILE A 346 -14.72 -3.28 -6.86
N SER A 347 -13.64 -3.79 -7.46
CA SER A 347 -13.41 -3.77 -8.90
C SER A 347 -14.53 -4.47 -9.65
N VAL A 348 -14.88 -5.69 -9.25
CA VAL A 348 -15.99 -6.45 -9.85
C VAL A 348 -17.33 -5.76 -9.63
N ALA A 349 -17.58 -5.18 -8.44
CA ALA A 349 -18.80 -4.40 -8.17
C ALA A 349 -18.92 -3.18 -9.10
N SER A 350 -17.79 -2.50 -9.33
CA SER A 350 -17.72 -1.35 -10.24
C SER A 350 -17.94 -1.77 -11.69
N TYR A 351 -17.31 -2.86 -12.14
CA TYR A 351 -17.51 -3.42 -13.47
C TYR A 351 -18.95 -3.90 -13.70
N LYS A 352 -19.56 -4.61 -12.75
CA LYS A 352 -20.98 -4.99 -12.81
C LYS A 352 -21.90 -3.76 -13.02
N SER A 353 -21.53 -2.62 -12.43
CA SER A 353 -22.27 -1.37 -12.61
C SER A 353 -22.09 -0.72 -13.99
N SER A 354 -21.05 -1.08 -14.75
CA SER A 354 -20.83 -0.61 -16.12
C SER A 354 -21.49 -1.48 -17.19
N LEU A 355 -21.92 -2.70 -16.83
CA LEU A 355 -22.55 -3.63 -17.76
C LEU A 355 -24.00 -3.20 -18.05
N ARG A 356 -24.40 -3.31 -19.33
CA ARG A 356 -25.78 -3.07 -19.75
C ARG A 356 -26.76 -4.06 -19.13
N TYR A 357 -26.36 -5.32 -19.08
CA TYR A 357 -27.08 -6.39 -18.40
C TYR A 357 -26.09 -7.50 -18.06
N TYR A 358 -26.36 -8.18 -16.95
CA TYR A 358 -25.66 -9.38 -16.52
C TYR A 358 -26.62 -10.21 -15.68
N ILE A 359 -26.28 -11.48 -15.47
CA ILE A 359 -27.02 -12.37 -14.57
C ILE A 359 -26.02 -13.12 -13.69
N GLU A 360 -26.43 -13.45 -12.48
CA GLU A 360 -25.65 -14.34 -11.63
C GLU A 360 -25.91 -15.80 -12.06
N PRO A 361 -24.87 -16.58 -12.37
CA PRO A 361 -25.05 -17.96 -12.82
C PRO A 361 -25.61 -18.83 -11.69
N SER A 362 -26.56 -19.71 -12.02
CA SER A 362 -27.04 -20.75 -11.12
C SER A 362 -26.24 -22.03 -11.35
N LEU A 363 -25.36 -22.35 -10.41
CA LEU A 363 -24.64 -23.61 -10.40
C LEU A 363 -25.52 -24.66 -9.70
N LYS A 364 -25.64 -25.84 -10.31
CA LYS A 364 -26.33 -26.99 -9.74
C LYS A 364 -25.40 -28.18 -9.80
N GLU A 365 -25.30 -28.93 -8.71
CA GLU A 365 -24.68 -30.25 -8.74
C GLU A 365 -25.60 -31.19 -9.52
N ASN A 366 -25.10 -31.76 -10.62
CA ASN A 366 -25.87 -32.67 -11.45
C ASN A 366 -24.98 -33.80 -11.98
N HIS A 367 -25.59 -34.93 -12.35
CA HIS A 367 -24.87 -36.03 -12.99
C HIS A 367 -24.68 -35.73 -14.49
N GLY A 368 -23.52 -35.17 -14.85
CA GLY A 368 -23.14 -34.87 -16.23
C GLY A 368 -23.06 -33.37 -16.52
N PHE A 369 -22.49 -33.03 -17.67
CA PHE A 369 -22.31 -31.64 -18.08
C PHE A 369 -23.62 -31.04 -18.59
N TYR A 370 -24.04 -29.91 -17.99
CA TYR A 370 -25.18 -29.13 -18.46
C TYR A 370 -24.85 -27.63 -18.42
N LEU A 371 -25.03 -26.94 -19.55
CA LEU A 371 -24.91 -25.49 -19.68
C LEU A 371 -26.12 -24.97 -20.44
N TYR A 372 -26.87 -24.06 -19.82
CA TYR A 372 -27.90 -23.28 -20.49
C TYR A 372 -27.63 -21.80 -20.26
N ALA A 373 -27.53 -21.04 -21.35
CA ALA A 373 -27.35 -19.59 -21.30
C ALA A 373 -28.26 -18.93 -22.33
N GLU A 374 -29.21 -18.14 -21.84
CA GLU A 374 -30.11 -17.36 -22.69
C GLU A 374 -29.48 -16.00 -23.02
N LYS A 375 -29.45 -15.64 -24.31
CA LYS A 375 -28.93 -14.35 -24.80
C LYS A 375 -27.54 -14.01 -24.24
N ILE A 376 -26.64 -14.98 -24.25
CA ILE A 376 -25.23 -14.75 -23.94
C ILE A 376 -24.58 -13.87 -25.01
N TYR A 377 -23.64 -13.04 -24.59
CA TYR A 377 -22.87 -12.17 -25.46
C TYR A 377 -21.39 -12.20 -25.09
N HIS A 378 -20.52 -11.90 -26.06
CA HIS A 378 -19.09 -11.82 -25.81
C HIS A 378 -18.72 -10.45 -25.20
N PRO A 379 -18.07 -10.38 -24.03
CA PRO A 379 -17.85 -9.13 -23.29
C PRO A 379 -16.88 -8.15 -23.99
N LEU A 380 -16.06 -8.63 -24.93
CA LEU A 380 -15.13 -7.78 -25.68
C LEU A 380 -15.79 -7.09 -26.89
N LEU A 381 -16.91 -7.59 -27.40
CA LEU A 381 -17.58 -7.00 -28.55
C LEU A 381 -18.36 -5.74 -28.15
N GLU A 382 -18.33 -4.71 -28.99
CA GLU A 382 -19.06 -3.45 -28.76
C GLU A 382 -20.56 -3.62 -29.01
N GLU A 383 -20.92 -4.26 -30.12
CA GLU A 383 -22.32 -4.53 -30.52
C GLU A 383 -22.53 -6.04 -30.73
N PRO A 384 -22.48 -6.87 -29.68
CA PRO A 384 -22.68 -8.30 -29.82
C PRO A 384 -24.14 -8.63 -30.16
N VAL A 385 -24.32 -9.56 -31.09
CA VAL A 385 -25.63 -10.22 -31.32
C VAL A 385 -25.75 -11.35 -30.28
N PRO A 386 -26.71 -11.28 -29.33
CA PRO A 386 -26.84 -12.30 -28.29
C PRO A 386 -27.28 -13.65 -28.86
N TYR A 387 -26.74 -14.73 -28.32
CA TYR A 387 -27.06 -16.09 -28.72
C TYR A 387 -27.61 -16.89 -27.53
N THR A 388 -28.48 -17.86 -27.78
CA THR A 388 -28.94 -18.79 -26.73
C THR A 388 -28.36 -20.16 -27.00
N VAL A 389 -27.69 -20.73 -25.99
CA VAL A 389 -27.01 -22.02 -26.10
C VAL A 389 -27.50 -22.96 -25.00
N GLU A 390 -27.74 -24.21 -25.37
CA GLU A 390 -28.00 -25.32 -24.46
C GLU A 390 -27.07 -26.49 -24.83
N LEU A 391 -26.24 -26.92 -23.89
CA LEU A 391 -25.38 -28.09 -23.99
C LEU A 391 -25.77 -29.06 -22.88
N ASN A 392 -26.21 -30.26 -23.26
CA ASN A 392 -26.68 -31.28 -22.32
C ASN A 392 -25.97 -32.61 -22.58
N ASN A 393 -24.80 -32.77 -21.97
CA ASN A 393 -23.97 -33.99 -21.96
C ASN A 393 -23.78 -34.66 -23.34
N ARG A 394 -23.81 -33.85 -24.41
CA ARG A 394 -23.63 -34.22 -25.81
C ARG A 394 -22.64 -33.25 -26.44
N GLY A 395 -21.84 -33.72 -27.38
CA GLY A 395 -20.97 -32.86 -28.18
C GLY A 395 -21.80 -31.86 -29.01
N ALA A 396 -21.27 -30.66 -29.23
CA ALA A 396 -21.84 -29.67 -30.12
C ALA A 396 -20.95 -29.53 -31.36
N LEU A 397 -21.54 -29.72 -32.54
CA LEU A 397 -20.89 -29.43 -33.82
C LEU A 397 -21.39 -28.08 -34.31
N ILE A 398 -20.47 -27.12 -34.40
CA ILE A 398 -20.77 -25.79 -34.95
C ILE A 398 -20.41 -25.83 -36.45
N THR A 399 -21.42 -25.63 -37.31
CA THR A 399 -21.26 -25.55 -38.76
C THR A 399 -21.64 -24.15 -39.25
N GLY A 400 -21.03 -23.70 -40.34
CA GLY A 400 -21.25 -22.36 -40.89
C GLY A 400 -20.09 -21.93 -41.77
N SER A 401 -20.29 -20.87 -42.56
CA SER A 401 -19.17 -20.19 -43.24
C SER A 401 -18.38 -19.36 -42.23
N ASN A 402 -17.07 -19.25 -42.41
CA ASN A 402 -16.29 -18.29 -41.63
C ASN A 402 -16.87 -16.87 -41.81
N ALA A 403 -16.96 -16.09 -40.72
CA ALA A 403 -17.56 -14.76 -40.65
C ALA A 403 -19.10 -14.67 -40.77
N SER A 404 -19.83 -15.75 -40.50
CA SER A 404 -21.30 -15.76 -40.34
C SER A 404 -21.77 -15.27 -38.97
#